data_AF-F0ZP36-F1
#
_entry.id   AF-F0ZP36-F1
#
_cell.length_a   1.000
_cell.length_b   1.000
_cell.length_c   1.000
_cell.angle_alpha   90.00
_cell.angle_beta   90.00
_cell.angle_gamma   90.00
#
_symmetry.space_group_name_H-M   'P 1'
#
loop_
_entity.id
_entity.type
_entity.pdbx_description
1 polymer ?
#
loop_
_entity_poly.entity_id
_entity_poly.type
_entity_poly.pdbx_seq_one_letter_code
_entity_poly.pdbx_strand_id
1 'polypeptide(L)'
;MNIKYTLVLVICAFLVSGLVDTSRGECSCSGSNKMNINDPSVITDKMVKIYGHWDFEGSQYLYNETDGYVQLPDEFRNNVQSFQSGIDVCFIKWYPKEQYQIKAGEYHKNYAALNNFGQRMDGLYAGTCSDTICKQ
;
A
#
# COMPACT_ATOMS: atom_id res chain seq x y z
N MET A 1 18.23 -44.46 56.88
CA MET A 1 18.31 -43.43 55.83
C MET A 1 18.54 -42.09 56.53
N ASN A 2 19.70 -41.48 56.34
CA ASN A 2 20.23 -40.39 57.17
C ASN A 2 19.54 -39.04 56.90
N ILE A 3 19.13 -38.39 57.97
CA ILE A 3 18.72 -36.97 58.05
C ILE A 3 19.99 -36.14 58.16
N LYS A 4 20.24 -35.17 57.27
CA LYS A 4 21.16 -34.03 57.51
C LYS A 4 20.87 -32.84 56.59
N TYR A 5 20.29 -31.78 57.19
CA TYR A 5 20.66 -30.36 57.05
C TYR A 5 20.53 -29.70 55.66
N THR A 6 20.25 -28.41 55.48
CA THR A 6 19.84 -27.28 56.30
C THR A 6 19.68 -26.14 55.29
N LEU A 7 18.56 -25.43 55.38
CA LEU A 7 18.38 -24.00 55.12
C LEU A 7 19.66 -23.22 54.72
N VAL A 8 19.76 -22.79 53.46
CA VAL A 8 20.61 -21.64 53.11
C VAL A 8 19.81 -20.70 52.21
N LEU A 9 19.20 -19.72 52.87
CA LEU A 9 18.78 -18.45 52.30
C LEU A 9 19.98 -17.77 51.63
N VAL A 10 19.95 -17.56 50.31
CA VAL A 10 20.90 -16.68 49.63
C VAL A 10 20.15 -15.66 48.77
N ILE A 11 19.87 -14.52 49.40
CA ILE A 11 20.03 -13.16 48.87
C ILE A 11 19.31 -12.86 47.54
N CYS A 12 18.02 -12.51 47.62
CA CYS A 12 17.36 -11.65 46.65
C CYS A 12 17.22 -10.24 47.26
N ALA A 13 18.24 -9.40 47.10
CA ALA A 13 18.16 -7.97 47.43
C ALA A 13 19.29 -7.16 46.77
N PHE A 14 18.89 -6.40 45.75
CA PHE A 14 19.34 -5.04 45.39
C PHE A 14 20.81 -4.74 45.02
N LEU A 15 20.98 -4.28 43.77
CA LEU A 15 21.85 -3.17 43.32
C LEU A 15 21.49 -2.90 41.83
N VAL A 16 20.42 -2.15 41.54
CA VAL A 16 20.32 -0.68 41.32
C VAL A 16 21.18 -0.15 40.16
N SER A 17 20.50 0.55 39.23
CA SER A 17 20.97 1.55 38.24
C SER A 17 21.17 1.04 36.81
N GLY A 18 20.24 1.38 35.91
CA GLY A 18 20.46 1.22 34.48
C GLY A 18 19.25 1.54 33.61
N LEU A 19 18.94 2.84 33.49
CA LEU A 19 18.20 3.48 32.40
C LEU A 19 16.72 3.10 32.18
N VAL A 20 15.88 4.06 32.60
CA VAL A 20 14.57 4.33 32.00
C VAL A 20 14.80 4.65 30.52
N ASP A 21 14.38 3.78 29.60
CA ASP A 21 14.15 4.19 28.21
C ASP A 21 12.66 4.44 28.02
N THR A 22 12.29 5.71 28.24
CA THR A 22 11.09 6.29 27.67
C THR A 22 11.41 6.65 26.22
N SER A 23 11.28 5.70 25.30
CA SER A 23 11.18 6.02 23.87
C SER A 23 9.71 6.18 23.49
N ARG A 24 9.21 7.39 23.78
CA ARG A 24 8.16 8.00 22.95
C ARG A 24 8.82 8.41 21.62
N GLY A 25 8.16 8.09 20.51
CA GLY A 25 8.55 8.50 19.16
C GLY A 25 9.57 7.52 18.56
N GLU A 26 9.43 7.03 17.33
CA GLU A 26 8.73 7.57 16.18
C GLU A 26 8.27 6.38 15.31
N CYS A 27 7.00 6.35 14.88
CA CYS A 27 6.65 5.59 13.69
C CYS A 27 7.26 6.33 12.49
N SER A 28 8.53 6.07 12.21
CA SER A 28 9.17 6.57 11.00
C SER A 28 8.77 5.68 9.82
N CYS A 29 7.68 6.03 9.17
CA CYS A 29 7.40 5.59 7.80
C CYS A 29 8.28 6.40 6.83
N SER A 30 9.60 6.34 6.99
CA SER A 30 10.53 6.87 5.98
C SER A 30 10.98 5.75 5.06
N GLY A 31 10.00 5.12 4.41
CA GLY A 31 10.24 4.32 3.22
C GLY A 31 10.51 5.25 2.04
N SER A 32 11.67 5.92 2.03
CA SER A 32 12.16 6.51 0.79
C SER A 32 12.57 5.36 -0.13
N ASN A 33 11.60 4.76 -0.82
CA ASN A 33 11.89 3.98 -2.01
C ASN A 33 12.62 4.93 -2.94
N LYS A 34 13.94 4.78 -3.06
CA LYS A 34 14.70 5.35 -4.16
C LYS A 34 14.14 4.72 -5.42
N MET A 35 13.11 5.34 -5.95
CA MET A 35 12.47 5.01 -7.21
C MET A 35 13.58 5.00 -8.26
N ASN A 36 13.91 3.83 -8.79
CA ASN A 36 14.92 3.74 -9.83
C ASN A 36 14.31 4.36 -11.08
N ILE A 37 14.64 5.62 -11.35
CA ILE A 37 14.10 6.43 -12.45
C ILE A 37 14.40 5.79 -13.82
N ASN A 38 15.34 4.84 -13.88
CA ASN A 38 15.69 4.11 -15.10
C ASN A 38 14.87 2.83 -15.31
N ASP A 39 13.98 2.46 -14.40
CA ASP A 39 13.05 1.35 -14.61
C ASP A 39 11.89 1.83 -15.50
N PRO A 40 11.67 1.28 -16.71
CA PRO A 40 10.59 1.72 -17.59
C PRO A 40 9.19 1.48 -17.01
N SER A 41 9.09 0.69 -15.93
CA SER A 41 7.84 0.48 -15.20
C SER A 41 7.44 1.66 -14.31
N VAL A 42 8.40 2.54 -14.01
CA VAL A 42 8.32 3.67 -13.10
C VAL A 42 8.03 4.91 -13.93
N ILE A 43 6.79 5.40 -13.89
CA ILE A 43 6.42 6.64 -14.59
C ILE A 43 6.75 7.85 -13.72
N THR A 44 7.42 8.83 -14.30
CA THR A 44 7.66 10.15 -13.69
C THR A 44 6.58 11.17 -14.07
N ASP A 45 5.77 10.83 -15.08
CA ASP A 45 4.61 11.63 -15.49
C ASP A 45 3.56 11.67 -14.37
N LYS A 46 2.99 12.84 -14.10
CA LYS A 46 1.90 13.01 -13.10
C LYS A 46 0.55 12.49 -13.60
N MET A 47 0.48 11.21 -13.93
CA MET A 47 -0.72 10.55 -14.41
C MET A 47 -0.74 9.08 -13.98
N VAL A 48 -1.84 8.40 -14.25
CA VAL A 48 -2.00 6.95 -14.10
C VAL A 48 -2.21 6.35 -15.47
N LYS A 49 -1.48 5.28 -15.77
CA LYS A 49 -1.61 4.49 -17.01
C LYS A 49 -2.16 3.12 -16.62
N ILE A 50 -3.32 2.78 -17.17
CA ILE A 50 -4.00 1.50 -16.96
C ILE A 50 -3.95 0.73 -18.27
N TYR A 51 -3.63 -0.56 -18.20
CA TYR A 51 -3.41 -1.40 -19.36
C TYR A 51 -4.32 -2.62 -19.35
N GLY A 52 -4.80 -2.98 -20.54
CA GLY A 52 -5.67 -4.14 -20.76
C GLY A 52 -4.93 -5.48 -20.82
N HIS A 53 -3.59 -5.48 -20.81
CA HIS A 53 -2.74 -6.68 -20.78
C HIS A 53 -1.68 -6.59 -19.67
N TRP A 54 -0.97 -7.69 -19.41
CA TRP A 54 0.18 -7.70 -18.50
C TRP A 54 1.34 -6.89 -19.05
N ASP A 55 2.32 -6.62 -18.19
CA ASP A 55 3.61 -6.01 -18.56
C ASP A 55 3.50 -4.65 -19.26
N PHE A 56 2.42 -3.90 -19.00
CA PHE A 56 2.11 -2.58 -19.58
C PHE A 56 1.82 -2.58 -21.07
N GLU A 57 1.21 -3.66 -21.57
CA GLU A 57 0.87 -3.81 -22.99
C GLU A 57 -0.64 -3.67 -23.28
N GLY A 58 -0.99 -3.70 -24.57
CA GLY A 58 -2.38 -3.71 -25.03
C GLY A 58 -3.03 -2.33 -25.06
N SER A 59 -4.35 -2.30 -24.93
CA SER A 59 -5.09 -1.04 -24.82
C SER A 59 -4.71 -0.28 -23.55
N GLN A 60 -4.66 1.04 -23.66
CA GLN A 60 -4.21 1.92 -22.59
C GLN A 60 -5.28 2.97 -22.27
N TYR A 61 -5.54 3.16 -20.98
CA TYR A 61 -6.32 4.27 -20.46
C TYR A 61 -5.42 5.20 -19.65
N LEU A 62 -5.54 6.50 -19.92
CA LEU A 62 -4.79 7.55 -19.23
C LEU A 62 -5.73 8.33 -18.31
N TYR A 63 -5.28 8.54 -17.08
CA TYR A 63 -5.98 9.34 -16.08
C TYR A 63 -5.05 10.43 -15.53
N ASN A 64 -5.48 11.67 -15.56
CA ASN A 64 -4.73 12.82 -15.05
C ASN A 64 -5.22 13.21 -13.65
N GLU A 65 -4.33 13.84 -12.87
CA GLU A 65 -4.66 14.32 -11.52
C GLU A 65 -5.88 15.26 -11.48
N THR A 66 -6.13 15.99 -12.57
CA THR A 66 -7.22 16.97 -12.70
C THR A 66 -8.57 16.39 -13.11
N ASP A 67 -8.64 15.12 -13.48
CA ASP A 67 -9.87 14.53 -14.05
C ASP A 67 -10.97 14.29 -12.99
N GLY A 68 -10.61 14.35 -11.71
CA GLY A 68 -11.54 14.11 -10.61
C GLY A 68 -11.95 12.63 -10.53
N TYR A 69 -13.14 12.33 -10.01
CA TYR A 69 -13.62 10.96 -10.04
C TYR A 69 -14.00 10.56 -11.47
N VAL A 70 -13.41 9.45 -11.93
CA VAL A 70 -13.75 8.86 -13.22
C VAL A 70 -14.18 7.42 -13.04
N GLN A 71 -15.32 7.09 -13.65
CA GLN A 71 -15.74 5.71 -13.85
C GLN A 71 -15.01 5.16 -15.07
N LEU A 72 -14.39 4.00 -14.93
CA LEU A 72 -13.63 3.41 -16.04
C LEU A 72 -14.56 2.95 -17.16
N PRO A 73 -14.12 3.07 -18.43
CA PRO A 73 -14.80 2.44 -19.56
C PRO A 73 -14.92 0.93 -19.36
N ASP A 74 -15.96 0.32 -19.94
CA ASP A 74 -16.26 -1.10 -19.77
C ASP A 74 -15.09 -2.01 -20.19
N GLU A 75 -14.30 -1.60 -21.20
CA GLU A 75 -13.11 -2.30 -21.65
C GLU A 75 -12.08 -2.52 -20.54
N PHE A 76 -11.90 -1.54 -19.65
CA PHE A 76 -10.93 -1.62 -18.55
C PHE A 76 -11.58 -2.08 -17.25
N ARG A 77 -12.87 -1.80 -17.04
CA ARG A 77 -13.57 -2.04 -15.78
C ARG A 77 -13.39 -3.46 -15.25
N ASN A 78 -13.43 -4.46 -16.12
CA ASN A 78 -13.28 -5.88 -15.78
C ASN A 78 -11.98 -6.51 -16.32
N ASN A 79 -11.03 -5.68 -16.76
CA ASN A 79 -9.83 -6.15 -17.45
C ASN A 79 -8.60 -5.28 -17.15
N VAL A 80 -8.47 -4.79 -15.92
CA VAL A 80 -7.23 -4.11 -15.50
C VAL A 80 -6.15 -5.15 -15.27
N GLN A 81 -5.27 -5.32 -16.25
CA GLN A 81 -4.26 -6.36 -16.24
C GLN A 81 -2.91 -5.86 -15.70
N SER A 82 -2.57 -4.60 -15.96
CA SER A 82 -1.40 -3.93 -15.38
C SER A 82 -1.62 -2.42 -15.25
N PHE A 83 -0.85 -1.74 -14.41
CA PHE A 83 -0.91 -0.29 -14.25
C PHE A 83 0.41 0.33 -13.79
N GLN A 84 0.55 1.63 -14.05
CA GLN A 84 1.62 2.48 -13.52
C GLN A 84 0.99 3.76 -12.96
N SER A 85 1.42 4.20 -11.78
CA SER A 85 0.92 5.43 -11.16
C SER A 85 2.06 6.39 -10.88
N GLY A 86 1.98 7.62 -11.39
CA GLY A 86 2.92 8.70 -11.05
C GLY A 86 2.35 9.70 -10.04
N ILE A 87 1.13 9.45 -9.58
CA ILE A 87 0.43 10.24 -8.56
C ILE A 87 -0.14 9.32 -7.48
N ASP A 88 -0.50 9.88 -6.33
CA ASP A 88 -1.35 9.18 -5.38
C ASP A 88 -2.75 9.07 -6.00
N VAL A 89 -3.30 7.86 -6.04
CA VAL A 89 -4.62 7.59 -6.60
C VAL A 89 -5.31 6.54 -5.75
N CYS A 90 -6.63 6.65 -5.64
CA CYS A 90 -7.44 5.61 -5.02
C CYS A 90 -8.24 4.89 -6.09
N PHE A 91 -8.02 3.58 -6.18
CA PHE A 91 -8.83 2.70 -7.00
C PHE A 91 -10.08 2.27 -6.24
N ILE A 92 -11.20 2.17 -6.95
CA ILE A 92 -12.51 1.89 -6.35
C ILE A 92 -13.18 0.74 -7.09
N LYS A 93 -13.74 -0.16 -6.30
CA LYS A 93 -14.72 -1.16 -6.71
C LYS A 93 -15.94 -0.96 -5.82
N TRP A 94 -17.14 -0.87 -6.38
CA TRP A 94 -18.38 -0.54 -5.66
C TRP A 94 -19.12 -1.78 -5.16
N TYR A 95 -18.93 -2.94 -5.81
CA TYR A 95 -19.69 -4.16 -5.51
C TYR A 95 -18.79 -5.41 -5.45
N PRO A 96 -18.36 -5.85 -4.25
CA PRO A 96 -18.45 -5.16 -2.96
C PRO A 96 -17.63 -3.85 -2.92
N LYS A 97 -17.99 -2.92 -2.02
CA LYS A 97 -17.27 -1.65 -1.88
C LYS A 97 -15.88 -1.90 -1.30
N GLU A 98 -14.87 -1.76 -2.13
CA GLU A 98 -13.46 -1.90 -1.80
C GLU A 98 -12.70 -0.70 -2.39
N GLN A 99 -11.76 -0.18 -1.61
CA GLN A 99 -10.86 0.88 -2.05
C GLN A 99 -9.43 0.42 -1.87
N TYR A 100 -8.56 0.78 -2.81
CA TYR A 100 -7.16 0.45 -2.75
C TYR A 100 -6.32 1.68 -3.05
N GLN A 101 -5.50 2.05 -2.06
CA GLN A 101 -4.59 3.17 -2.20
C GLN A 101 -3.41 2.73 -3.04
N ILE A 102 -3.17 3.47 -4.11
CA ILE A 102 -1.93 3.41 -4.88
C ILE A 102 -1.12 4.66 -4.59
N LYS A 103 0.16 4.50 -4.31
CA LYS A 103 1.09 5.62 -4.10
C LYS A 103 1.77 6.03 -5.39
N ALA A 104 2.15 7.29 -5.46
CA ALA A 104 2.96 7.80 -6.56
C ALA A 104 4.23 6.94 -6.70
N GLY A 105 4.44 6.45 -7.92
CA GLY A 105 5.52 5.56 -8.32
C GLY A 105 5.27 4.07 -8.18
N GLU A 106 4.12 3.66 -7.64
CA GLU A 106 3.73 2.25 -7.64
C GLU A 106 3.27 1.80 -9.03
N TYR A 107 3.55 0.54 -9.32
CA TYR A 107 3.15 -0.13 -10.55
C TYR A 107 2.94 -1.62 -10.30
N HIS A 108 2.12 -2.25 -11.13
CA HIS A 108 1.97 -3.71 -11.15
C HIS A 108 1.88 -4.21 -12.58
N LYS A 109 2.77 -5.15 -12.93
CA LYS A 109 2.82 -5.78 -14.26
C LYS A 109 1.78 -6.89 -14.46
N ASN A 110 1.30 -7.49 -13.38
CA ASN A 110 0.37 -8.62 -13.39
C ASN A 110 -0.74 -8.41 -12.36
N TYR A 111 -1.33 -7.21 -12.36
CA TYR A 111 -2.29 -6.80 -11.36
C TYR A 111 -3.46 -7.78 -11.23
N ALA A 112 -3.93 -8.33 -12.35
CA ALA A 112 -5.01 -9.31 -12.37
C ALA A 112 -4.72 -10.65 -11.68
N ALA A 113 -3.45 -10.98 -11.44
CA ALA A 113 -3.06 -12.14 -10.65
C ALA A 113 -3.24 -11.91 -9.13
N LEU A 114 -3.54 -10.68 -8.69
CA LEU A 114 -3.82 -10.36 -7.30
C LEU A 114 -5.29 -10.65 -6.99
N ASN A 115 -5.52 -11.68 -6.16
CA ASN A 115 -6.84 -12.26 -5.88
C ASN A 115 -7.89 -11.32 -5.28
N ASN A 116 -7.52 -10.13 -4.80
CA ASN A 116 -8.43 -9.29 -4.01
C ASN A 116 -8.91 -8.03 -4.75
N PHE A 117 -8.20 -7.56 -5.78
CA PHE A 117 -8.54 -6.30 -6.46
C PHE A 117 -8.34 -6.38 -8.00
N GLY A 118 -7.58 -7.36 -8.48
CA GLY A 118 -6.97 -7.35 -9.81
C GLY A 118 -7.88 -7.60 -11.00
N GLN A 119 -9.12 -8.05 -10.82
CA GLN A 119 -9.97 -8.39 -11.98
C GLN A 119 -11.07 -7.38 -12.25
N ARG A 120 -11.31 -6.45 -11.32
CA ARG A 120 -12.36 -5.45 -11.48
C ARG A 120 -12.04 -4.17 -10.74
N MET A 121 -12.11 -3.07 -11.48
CA MET A 121 -11.98 -1.71 -10.98
C MET A 121 -13.10 -0.87 -11.59
N ASP A 122 -14.01 -0.35 -10.78
CA ASP A 122 -15.15 0.43 -11.28
C ASP A 122 -14.76 1.87 -11.60
N GLY A 123 -13.83 2.46 -10.84
CA GLY A 123 -13.36 3.82 -11.05
C GLY A 123 -12.14 4.17 -10.22
N LEU A 124 -11.71 5.42 -10.37
CA LEU A 124 -10.55 5.97 -9.66
C LEU A 124 -10.70 7.48 -9.48
N TYR A 125 -9.95 8.03 -8.52
CA TYR A 125 -9.77 9.46 -8.34
C TYR A 125 -8.39 9.75 -7.72
N ALA A 126 -7.86 10.94 -7.98
CA ALA A 126 -6.57 11.39 -7.46
C ALA A 126 -6.62 11.69 -5.96
N GLY A 127 -5.53 11.37 -5.27
CA GLY A 127 -5.34 11.62 -3.85
C GLY A 127 -5.46 10.37 -2.99
N THR A 128 -5.75 10.59 -1.71
CA THR A 128 -5.83 9.51 -0.73
C THR A 128 -7.19 8.84 -0.73
N CYS A 129 -7.23 7.50 -0.67
CA CYS A 129 -8.42 6.75 -0.32
C CYS A 129 -8.98 7.30 0.97
N SER A 130 -10.20 7.78 0.86
CA SER A 130 -10.94 8.43 1.91
C SER A 130 -12.31 7.81 1.84
N ASP A 131 -12.79 7.28 2.97
CA ASP A 131 -14.15 6.76 3.08
C ASP A 131 -15.21 7.81 2.67
N THR A 132 -14.80 9.08 2.59
CA THR A 132 -15.57 10.29 2.28
C THR A 132 -16.00 10.48 0.82
N ILE A 133 -15.78 9.53 -0.11
CA ILE A 133 -16.54 9.54 -1.38
C ILE A 133 -18.05 9.38 -1.10
N CYS A 134 -18.43 9.07 0.14
CA CYS A 134 -19.77 9.31 0.67
C CYS A 134 -19.91 10.70 1.32
N LYS A 135 -19.83 11.80 0.55
CA LYS A 135 -20.53 13.06 0.88
C LYS A 135 -20.96 13.75 -0.42
N GLN A 136 -22.01 13.22 -1.02
CA GLN A 136 -22.98 14.06 -1.75
C GLN A 136 -24.15 14.32 -0.83
#